data_AF-A0A285TRV6-F1
#
_entry.id   AF-A0A285TRV6-F1
#
_cell.length_a   1.000
_cell.length_b   1.000
_cell.length_c   1.000
_cell.angle_alpha   90.00
_cell.angle_beta   90.00
_cell.angle_gamma   90.00
#
_symmetry.space_group_name_H-M   'P 1'
#
loop_
_entity.id
_entity.type
_entity.pdbx_description
1 polymer ?
#
loop_
_entity_poly.entity_id
_entity_poly.type
_entity_poly.pdbx_seq_one_letter_code
_entity_poly.pdbx_strand_id
1 'polypeptide(L)'
;MSPIPESLISDARIAEVHGTANFGTTTPRDVVSLALLKVACGYHNGSTALRILLEHGLVSGDPIKILAMGSKTAPKLTSSGRSYLWSSFHAGCHTQTHKEASSEMISDAKIAEALGGADFGVVPARVTINQSLLRQVCRYQNGELVLSIMSRLGLIHGDKHKMTDFGRRYLWACFAK
;
A
#
# COMPACT_ATOMS: atom_id res chain seq x y z
N MET A 1 -10.52 7.00 -14.73
CA MET A 1 -9.62 5.83 -14.86
C MET A 1 -8.38 6.11 -14.04
N SER A 2 -8.01 5.21 -13.14
CA SER A 2 -6.67 5.24 -12.57
C SER A 2 -5.68 4.80 -13.64
N PRO A 3 -4.52 5.46 -13.78
CA PRO A 3 -3.52 5.03 -14.74
C PRO A 3 -3.13 3.57 -14.48
N ILE A 4 -2.81 2.81 -15.52
CA ILE A 4 -2.18 1.49 -15.35
C ILE A 4 -0.72 1.70 -14.96
N PRO A 5 -0.09 0.87 -14.11
CA PRO A 5 1.29 1.06 -13.68
C PRO A 5 2.29 1.28 -14.83
N GLU A 6 2.06 0.63 -15.97
CA GLU A 6 2.85 0.70 -17.21
C GLU A 6 2.86 2.11 -17.83
N SER A 7 1.79 2.88 -17.61
CA SER A 7 1.70 4.28 -18.06
C SER A 7 2.46 5.25 -17.16
N LEU A 8 2.81 4.84 -15.93
CA LEU A 8 3.58 5.63 -14.98
C LEU A 8 5.08 5.33 -15.07
N ILE A 9 5.43 4.06 -15.28
CA ILE A 9 6.80 3.61 -15.56
C ILE A 9 6.74 2.58 -16.68
N SER A 10 7.40 2.89 -17.79
CA SER A 10 7.53 1.99 -18.93
C SER A 10 8.41 0.78 -18.59
N ASP A 11 8.19 -0.34 -19.27
CA ASP A 11 9.02 -1.54 -19.08
C ASP A 11 10.49 -1.29 -19.43
N ALA A 12 10.76 -0.46 -20.44
CA ALA A 12 12.11 -0.05 -20.79
C ALA A 12 12.81 0.67 -19.62
N ARG A 13 12.10 1.59 -18.93
CA ARG A 13 12.64 2.28 -17.76
C ARG A 13 12.79 1.34 -16.56
N ILE A 14 11.87 0.40 -16.36
CA ILE A 14 12.00 -0.64 -15.33
C ILE A 14 13.27 -1.46 -15.56
N ALA A 15 13.48 -1.95 -16.78
CA ALA A 15 14.65 -2.74 -17.16
C ALA A 15 15.96 -1.94 -16.99
N GLU A 16 15.98 -0.68 -17.43
CA GLU A 16 17.13 0.21 -17.28
C GLU A 16 17.54 0.39 -15.82
N VAL A 17 16.59 0.71 -14.93
CA VAL A 17 16.86 0.97 -13.50
C VAL A 17 17.19 -0.31 -12.73
N HIS A 18 16.58 -1.44 -13.09
CA HIS A 18 16.94 -2.73 -12.47
C HIS A 18 18.31 -3.21 -12.93
N GLY A 19 18.71 -2.90 -14.17
CA GLY A 19 19.99 -3.30 -14.74
C GLY A 19 20.18 -4.82 -14.63
N THR A 20 21.22 -5.23 -13.92
CA THR A 20 21.55 -6.65 -13.67
C THR A 20 21.11 -7.15 -12.30
N ALA A 21 20.29 -6.40 -11.56
CA ALA A 21 19.83 -6.79 -10.23
C ALA A 21 18.96 -8.06 -10.33
N ASN A 22 19.31 -9.07 -9.54
CA ASN A 22 18.60 -10.35 -9.52
C ASN A 22 17.73 -10.46 -8.25
N PHE A 23 16.42 -10.56 -8.44
CA PHE A 23 15.43 -10.74 -7.38
C PHE A 23 14.78 -12.13 -7.41
N GLY A 24 15.48 -13.13 -7.97
CA GLY A 24 15.00 -14.49 -8.09
C GLY A 24 13.85 -14.60 -9.08
N THR A 25 12.73 -15.17 -8.64
CA THR A 25 11.53 -15.39 -9.47
C THR A 25 10.60 -14.18 -9.51
N THR A 26 10.87 -13.13 -8.73
CA THR A 26 10.03 -11.94 -8.66
C THR A 26 10.28 -11.04 -9.85
N THR A 27 9.23 -10.64 -10.57
CA THR A 27 9.38 -9.74 -11.71
C THR A 27 9.84 -8.34 -11.26
N PRO A 28 10.59 -7.58 -12.08
CA PRO A 28 10.98 -6.21 -11.75
C PRO A 28 9.80 -5.31 -11.33
N ARG A 29 8.64 -5.49 -11.95
CA ARG A 29 7.42 -4.72 -11.64
C ARG A 29 6.85 -5.10 -10.27
N ASP A 30 6.88 -6.38 -9.92
CA ASP A 30 6.49 -6.85 -8.58
C ASP A 30 7.48 -6.38 -7.51
N VAL A 31 8.79 -6.36 -7.83
CA VAL A 31 9.81 -5.80 -6.93
C VAL A 31 9.49 -4.35 -6.59
N VAL A 32 9.21 -3.51 -7.59
CA VAL A 32 8.83 -2.10 -7.38
C VAL A 32 7.55 -2.01 -6.56
N SER A 33 6.50 -2.74 -6.96
CA SER A 33 5.19 -2.68 -6.32
C SER A 33 5.25 -3.10 -4.85
N LEU A 34 5.87 -4.24 -4.55
CA LEU A 34 6.01 -4.77 -3.19
C LEU A 34 6.97 -3.93 -2.34
N ALA A 35 8.08 -3.44 -2.89
CA ALA A 35 8.98 -2.56 -2.16
C ALA A 35 8.30 -1.24 -1.78
N LEU A 36 7.50 -0.68 -2.69
CA LEU A 36 6.73 0.54 -2.45
C LEU A 36 5.62 0.31 -1.41
N LEU A 37 4.97 -0.85 -1.44
CA LEU A 37 4.02 -1.27 -0.40
C LEU A 37 4.70 -1.42 0.97
N LYS A 38 5.92 -1.97 1.03
CA LYS A 38 6.71 -2.01 2.26
C LYS A 38 6.97 -0.60 2.80
N VAL A 39 7.36 0.35 1.94
CA VAL A 39 7.54 1.75 2.35
C VAL A 39 6.25 2.33 2.91
N ALA A 40 5.12 2.12 2.24
CA ALA A 40 3.80 2.54 2.71
C ALA A 40 3.42 1.97 4.09
N CYS A 41 3.72 0.69 4.32
CA CYS A 41 3.47 0.00 5.59
C CYS A 41 4.53 0.28 6.67
N GLY A 42 5.58 1.04 6.36
CA GLY A 42 6.68 1.31 7.28
C GLY A 42 7.58 0.10 7.55
N TYR A 43 7.63 -0.85 6.61
CA TYR A 43 8.49 -2.03 6.67
C TYR A 43 9.85 -1.77 6.04
N HIS A 44 10.83 -2.53 6.51
CA HIS A 44 12.20 -2.46 6.00
C HIS A 44 12.29 -3.00 4.57
N ASN A 45 13.08 -2.32 3.75
CA ASN A 45 13.43 -2.74 2.39
C ASN A 45 14.95 -2.96 2.31
N GLY A 46 15.38 -3.89 1.44
CA GLY A 46 16.79 -4.01 1.09
C GLY A 46 17.30 -2.75 0.37
N SER A 47 18.59 -2.45 0.51
CA SER A 47 19.23 -1.28 -0.10
C SER A 47 19.04 -1.22 -1.61
N THR A 48 19.13 -2.37 -2.30
CA THR A 48 18.90 -2.46 -3.76
C THR A 48 17.48 -2.04 -4.15
N ALA A 49 16.46 -2.55 -3.44
CA ALA A 49 15.08 -2.19 -3.73
C ALA A 49 14.80 -0.71 -3.42
N LEU A 50 15.34 -0.18 -2.33
CA LEU A 50 15.25 1.25 -2.02
C LEU A 50 15.93 2.12 -3.09
N ARG A 51 17.09 1.69 -3.59
CA ARG A 51 17.79 2.39 -4.65
C ARG A 51 16.96 2.46 -5.93
N ILE A 52 16.35 1.34 -6.33
CA ILE A 52 15.42 1.28 -7.47
C ILE A 52 14.24 2.26 -7.28
N LEU A 53 13.61 2.29 -6.09
CA LEU A 53 12.52 3.22 -5.81
C LEU A 53 12.95 4.70 -5.88
N LEU A 54 14.19 5.02 -5.46
CA LEU A 54 14.75 6.36 -5.55
C LEU A 54 15.04 6.76 -7.00
N GLU A 55 15.60 5.86 -7.80
CA GLU A 55 15.92 6.11 -9.22
C GLU A 55 14.68 6.23 -10.12
N HIS A 56 13.57 5.62 -9.70
CA HIS A 56 12.25 5.86 -10.29
C HIS A 56 11.55 7.12 -9.73
N GLY A 57 12.11 7.78 -8.71
CA GLY A 57 11.49 8.94 -8.08
C GLY A 57 10.17 8.63 -7.36
N LEU A 58 9.93 7.37 -7.00
CA LEU A 58 8.73 6.93 -6.28
C LEU A 58 8.80 7.24 -4.79
N VAL A 59 10.03 7.36 -4.27
CA VAL A 59 10.29 7.77 -2.89
C VAL A 59 11.28 8.92 -2.85
N SER A 60 11.21 9.67 -1.77
CA SER A 60 12.06 10.82 -1.47
C SER A 60 12.69 10.66 -0.08
N GLY A 61 13.85 11.27 0.08
CA GLY A 61 14.63 11.24 1.31
C GLY A 61 16.08 11.49 0.98
N ASP A 62 16.89 11.70 2.02
CA ASP A 62 18.34 11.79 1.88
C ASP A 62 18.89 10.38 1.55
N PRO A 63 19.44 10.15 0.34
CA PRO A 63 19.92 8.84 -0.08
C PRO A 63 21.00 8.27 0.84
N ILE A 64 21.87 9.13 1.39
CA ILE A 64 22.94 8.72 2.29
C ILE A 64 22.32 8.16 3.57
N LYS A 65 21.31 8.83 4.10
CA LYS A 65 20.64 8.39 5.33
C LYS A 65 19.76 7.17 5.10
N ILE A 66 18.96 7.13 4.05
CA ILE A 66 17.99 6.02 3.85
C ILE A 66 18.66 4.72 3.41
N LEU A 67 19.83 4.78 2.76
CA LEU A 67 20.59 3.60 2.32
C LEU A 67 21.67 3.17 3.32
N ALA A 68 21.94 3.98 4.36
CA ALA A 68 22.90 3.62 5.40
C ALA A 68 22.44 2.39 6.20
N MET A 69 23.38 1.48 6.46
CA MET A 69 23.17 0.32 7.31
C MET A 69 22.71 0.75 8.71
N GLY A 70 21.65 0.13 9.22
CA GLY A 70 21.10 0.46 10.55
C GLY A 70 20.36 1.80 10.63
N SER A 71 20.13 2.48 9.50
CA SER A 71 19.40 3.74 9.50
C SER A 71 17.96 3.57 9.99
N LYS A 72 17.55 4.51 10.84
CA LYS A 72 16.15 4.67 11.26
C LYS A 72 15.37 5.63 10.34
N THR A 73 16.02 6.15 9.30
CA THR A 73 15.42 7.13 8.40
C THR A 73 14.54 6.41 7.38
N ALA A 74 13.23 6.52 7.54
CA ALA A 74 12.29 6.00 6.55
C ALA A 74 12.17 6.94 5.35
N PRO A 75 12.19 6.41 4.11
CA PRO A 75 11.86 7.20 2.93
C PRO A 75 10.38 7.60 2.93
N LYS A 76 10.04 8.69 2.22
CA LYS A 76 8.67 9.20 2.08
C LYS A 76 8.17 9.01 0.64
N LEU A 77 6.94 8.52 0.47
CA LEU A 77 6.31 8.38 -0.84
C LEU A 77 6.17 9.74 -1.55
N THR A 78 6.59 9.81 -2.82
CA THR A 78 6.34 10.98 -3.68
C THR A 78 4.91 10.96 -4.23
N SER A 79 4.51 11.99 -4.98
CA SER A 79 3.22 11.98 -5.69
C SER A 79 3.15 10.83 -6.71
N SER A 80 4.23 10.64 -7.46
CA SER A 80 4.38 9.53 -8.41
C SER A 80 4.35 8.19 -7.68
N GLY A 81 5.03 8.06 -6.53
CA GLY A 81 4.97 6.88 -5.67
C GLY A 81 3.56 6.52 -5.24
N ARG A 82 2.79 7.50 -4.74
CA ARG A 82 1.39 7.25 -4.34
C ARG A 82 0.52 6.84 -5.52
N SER A 83 0.72 7.47 -6.68
CA SER A 83 -0.02 7.14 -7.91
C SER A 83 0.31 5.74 -8.41
N TYR A 84 1.59 5.35 -8.37
CA TYR A 84 2.03 4.01 -8.76
C TYR A 84 1.50 2.94 -7.79
N LEU A 85 1.59 3.20 -6.49
CA LEU A 85 1.06 2.30 -5.45
C LEU A 85 -0.44 2.07 -5.64
N TRP A 86 -1.21 3.15 -5.83
CA TRP A 86 -2.64 3.04 -6.12
C TRP A 86 -2.91 2.19 -7.37
N SER A 87 -2.22 2.51 -8.46
CA SER A 87 -2.39 1.82 -9.74
C SER A 87 -2.06 0.32 -9.66
N SER A 88 -1.10 -0.04 -8.83
CA SER A 88 -0.63 -1.44 -8.67
C SER A 88 -1.60 -2.30 -7.85
N PHE A 89 -2.30 -1.72 -6.86
CA PHE A 89 -3.08 -2.48 -5.87
C PHE A 89 -4.58 -2.16 -5.86
N HIS A 90 -5.04 -1.12 -6.55
CA HIS A 90 -6.46 -0.74 -6.57
C HIS A 90 -7.34 -1.85 -7.15
N ALA A 91 -6.96 -2.44 -8.29
CA ALA A 91 -7.69 -3.57 -8.86
C ALA A 91 -7.70 -4.79 -7.91
N GLY A 92 -6.60 -5.00 -7.18
CA GLY A 92 -6.45 -6.06 -6.18
C GLY A 92 -7.50 -5.97 -5.06
N CYS A 93 -7.99 -4.78 -4.71
CA CYS A 93 -9.02 -4.59 -3.69
C CYS A 93 -10.29 -5.42 -3.94
N HIS A 94 -10.58 -5.73 -5.20
CA HIS A 94 -11.79 -6.43 -5.64
C HIS A 94 -11.61 -7.95 -5.79
N THR A 95 -10.44 -8.51 -5.50
CA THR A 95 -10.14 -9.93 -5.76
C THR A 95 -10.27 -10.84 -4.53
N GLN A 96 -10.75 -12.07 -4.74
CA GLN A 96 -11.06 -13.06 -3.69
C GLN A 96 -9.86 -13.40 -2.79
N THR A 97 -8.68 -13.54 -3.37
CA THR A 97 -7.44 -13.93 -2.68
C THR A 97 -6.99 -13.02 -1.53
N HIS A 98 -7.41 -11.75 -1.50
CA HIS A 98 -7.08 -10.86 -0.37
C HIS A 98 -8.12 -10.94 0.76
N LYS A 99 -9.24 -11.65 0.51
CA LYS A 99 -10.26 -11.93 1.52
C LYS A 99 -9.72 -12.84 2.61
N GLU A 100 -8.95 -13.87 2.27
CA GLU A 100 -8.48 -14.89 3.21
C GLU A 100 -7.52 -14.32 4.27
N ALA A 101 -6.35 -13.80 3.88
CA ALA A 101 -5.37 -13.25 4.83
C ALA A 101 -5.89 -12.06 5.66
N SER A 102 -6.71 -11.19 5.06
CA SER A 102 -7.33 -10.08 5.80
C SER A 102 -8.48 -10.54 6.70
N SER A 103 -9.16 -11.64 6.36
CA SER A 103 -10.25 -12.20 7.18
C SER A 103 -9.74 -12.84 8.46
N GLU A 104 -8.50 -13.34 8.47
CA GLU A 104 -7.83 -13.83 9.69
C GLU A 104 -7.55 -12.69 10.67
N MET A 105 -7.23 -11.49 10.16
CA MET A 105 -6.94 -10.32 11.00
C MET A 105 -8.20 -9.60 11.50
N ILE A 106 -9.20 -9.46 10.64
CA ILE A 106 -10.50 -8.85 10.96
C ILE A 106 -11.57 -9.72 10.32
N SER A 107 -12.43 -10.34 11.11
CA SER A 107 -13.54 -11.15 10.60
C SER A 107 -14.64 -10.30 9.95
N ASP A 108 -15.41 -10.88 9.03
CA ASP A 108 -16.57 -10.20 8.42
C ASP A 108 -17.61 -9.82 9.49
N ALA A 109 -17.75 -10.61 10.56
CA ALA A 109 -18.63 -10.29 11.69
C ALA A 109 -18.19 -9.00 12.42
N LYS A 110 -16.89 -8.82 12.64
CA LYS A 110 -16.34 -7.60 13.26
C LYS A 110 -16.50 -6.37 12.35
N ILE A 111 -16.41 -6.56 11.03
CA ILE A 111 -16.73 -5.51 10.06
C ILE A 111 -18.21 -5.14 10.13
N ALA A 112 -19.11 -6.12 10.17
CA ALA A 112 -20.56 -5.90 10.29
C ALA A 112 -20.94 -5.17 11.58
N GLU A 113 -20.32 -5.52 12.70
CA GLU A 113 -20.49 -4.82 13.98
C GLU A 113 -20.04 -3.35 13.89
N ALA A 114 -18.86 -3.10 13.32
CA ALA A 114 -18.32 -1.75 13.19
C ALA A 114 -19.15 -0.85 12.26
N LEU A 115 -19.81 -1.45 11.26
CA LEU A 115 -20.75 -0.76 10.35
C LEU A 115 -22.01 -0.29 11.06
N GLY A 116 -22.51 -1.06 12.03
CA GLY A 116 -23.74 -0.73 12.75
C GLY A 116 -24.96 -0.56 11.83
N GLY A 117 -25.05 -1.36 10.76
CA GLY A 117 -26.13 -1.28 9.77
C GLY A 117 -25.89 -0.28 8.64
N ALA A 118 -24.73 0.39 8.58
CA ALA A 118 -24.34 1.19 7.43
C ALA A 118 -24.21 0.32 6.17
N ASP A 119 -24.82 0.78 5.07
CA ASP A 119 -24.78 0.10 3.78
C ASP A 119 -23.83 0.84 2.81
N PHE A 120 -22.96 0.08 2.16
CA PHE A 120 -22.08 0.56 1.09
C PHE A 120 -22.61 0.23 -0.31
N GLY A 121 -23.86 -0.21 -0.39
CA GLY A 121 -24.54 -0.63 -1.60
C GLY A 121 -23.98 -1.95 -2.12
N VAL A 122 -23.68 -2.01 -3.42
CA VAL A 122 -23.28 -3.25 -4.10
C VAL A 122 -21.85 -3.71 -3.78
N VAL A 123 -21.03 -2.87 -3.14
CA VAL A 123 -19.63 -3.20 -2.85
C VAL A 123 -19.51 -3.82 -1.46
N PRO A 124 -18.91 -5.02 -1.31
CA PRO A 124 -18.71 -5.63 0.00
C PRO A 124 -17.92 -4.70 0.92
N ALA A 125 -18.33 -4.60 2.18
CA ALA A 125 -17.72 -3.68 3.14
C ALA A 125 -16.20 -3.85 3.31
N ARG A 126 -15.71 -5.09 3.28
CA ARG A 126 -14.28 -5.39 3.30
C ARG A 126 -13.54 -4.77 2.12
N VAL A 127 -14.11 -4.85 0.91
CA VAL A 127 -13.52 -4.23 -0.29
C VAL A 127 -13.46 -2.71 -0.10
N THR A 128 -14.52 -2.10 0.40
CA THR A 128 -14.57 -0.66 0.73
C THR A 128 -13.50 -0.29 1.75
N ILE A 129 -13.33 -1.07 2.83
CA ILE A 129 -12.30 -0.85 3.86
C ILE A 129 -10.89 -0.96 3.26
N ASN A 130 -10.61 -2.02 2.49
CA ASN A 130 -9.31 -2.25 1.86
C ASN A 130 -8.95 -1.09 0.91
N GLN A 131 -9.91 -0.69 0.07
CA GLN A 131 -9.74 0.43 -0.84
C GLN A 131 -9.52 1.75 -0.07
N SER A 132 -10.28 2.00 0.99
CA SER A 132 -10.13 3.21 1.80
C SER A 132 -8.82 3.27 2.57
N LEU A 133 -8.30 2.13 3.02
CA LEU A 133 -6.97 2.06 3.63
C LEU A 133 -5.87 2.35 2.60
N LEU A 134 -5.99 1.83 1.38
CA LEU A 134 -5.08 2.17 0.29
C LEU A 134 -5.16 3.65 -0.08
N ARG A 135 -6.38 4.23 -0.13
CA ARG A 135 -6.60 5.69 -0.32
C ARG A 135 -5.88 6.48 0.75
N GLN A 136 -5.94 6.03 2.01
CA GLN A 136 -5.32 6.72 3.13
C GLN A 136 -3.80 6.86 2.95
N VAL A 137 -3.13 5.78 2.56
CA VAL A 137 -1.69 5.80 2.23
C VAL A 137 -1.39 6.67 1.02
N CYS A 138 -2.24 6.59 0.00
CA CYS A 138 -2.08 7.34 -1.24
C CYS A 138 -2.49 8.82 -1.12
N ARG A 139 -2.92 9.26 0.08
CA ARG A 139 -3.45 10.62 0.36
C ARG A 139 -4.63 11.00 -0.54
N TYR A 140 -5.47 10.03 -0.86
CA TYR A 140 -6.74 10.26 -1.54
C TYR A 140 -7.85 10.45 -0.54
N GLN A 141 -8.86 11.20 -0.94
CA GLN A 141 -10.02 11.48 -0.08
C GLN A 141 -10.80 10.19 0.21
N ASN A 142 -11.19 10.08 1.48
CA ASN A 142 -12.10 9.07 2.01
C ASN A 142 -13.33 9.79 2.57
N GLY A 143 -14.48 9.11 2.56
CA GLY A 143 -15.68 9.61 3.23
C GLY A 143 -15.57 9.52 4.76
N GLU A 144 -16.22 10.42 5.47
CA GLU A 144 -16.22 10.45 6.94
C GLU A 144 -16.73 9.14 7.58
N LEU A 145 -17.75 8.52 6.97
CA LEU A 145 -18.32 7.26 7.45
C LEU A 145 -17.28 6.14 7.45
N VAL A 146 -16.58 5.92 6.33
CA VAL A 146 -15.58 4.85 6.24
C VAL A 146 -14.37 5.14 7.13
N LEU A 147 -13.97 6.40 7.30
CA LEU A 147 -12.93 6.78 8.26
C LEU A 147 -13.34 6.45 9.69
N SER A 148 -14.60 6.73 10.06
CA SER A 148 -15.13 6.35 11.39
C SER A 148 -15.08 4.84 11.61
N ILE A 149 -15.52 4.06 10.62
CA ILE A 149 -15.49 2.58 10.68
C ILE A 149 -14.05 2.07 10.78
N MET A 150 -13.12 2.57 9.97
CA MET A 150 -11.70 2.21 10.04
C MET A 150 -11.09 2.56 11.39
N SER A 151 -11.49 3.67 12.01
CA SER A 151 -11.05 4.04 13.34
C SER A 151 -11.58 3.08 14.41
N ARG A 152 -12.87 2.69 14.35
CA ARG A 152 -13.47 1.67 15.24
C ARG A 152 -12.80 0.30 15.09
N LEU A 153 -12.40 -0.05 13.88
CA LEU A 153 -11.63 -1.28 13.59
C LEU A 153 -10.16 -1.18 14.03
N GLY A 154 -9.72 -0.03 14.53
CA GLY A 154 -8.34 0.20 14.97
C GLY A 154 -7.34 0.28 13.82
N LEU A 155 -7.78 0.49 12.58
CA LEU A 155 -6.92 0.59 11.39
C LEU A 155 -6.26 1.97 11.28
N ILE A 156 -6.94 3.02 11.76
CA ILE A 156 -6.44 4.39 11.79
C ILE A 156 -6.67 5.02 13.16
N HIS A 157 -5.85 6.02 13.49
CA HIS A 157 -6.01 6.81 14.71
C HIS A 157 -7.27 7.67 14.66
N GLY A 158 -7.79 8.07 15.83
CA GLY A 158 -9.01 8.88 15.96
C GLY A 158 -8.93 10.29 15.35
N ASP A 159 -7.72 10.77 15.06
CA ASP A 159 -7.43 11.98 14.27
C ASP A 159 -7.52 11.74 12.74
N LYS A 160 -8.05 10.58 12.35
CA LYS A 160 -8.55 10.17 11.01
C LYS A 160 -7.55 10.15 9.86
N HIS A 161 -6.28 10.47 10.09
CA HIS A 161 -5.33 10.61 8.97
C HIS A 161 -4.08 9.74 9.04
N LYS A 162 -3.84 9.07 10.17
CA LYS A 162 -2.65 8.25 10.38
C LYS A 162 -3.02 6.79 10.64
N MET A 163 -2.35 5.87 9.95
CA MET A 163 -2.55 4.44 10.15
C MET A 163 -1.88 3.96 11.45
N THR A 164 -2.57 3.11 12.18
CA THR A 164 -2.00 2.40 13.32
C THR A 164 -1.06 1.29 12.85
N ASP A 165 -0.30 0.71 13.77
CA ASP A 165 0.53 -0.48 13.50
C ASP A 165 -0.31 -1.66 13.02
N PHE A 166 -1.50 -1.82 13.62
CA PHE A 166 -2.47 -2.83 13.20
C PHE A 166 -2.97 -2.57 11.78
N GLY A 167 -3.29 -1.31 11.45
CA GLY A 167 -3.68 -0.91 10.10
C GLY A 167 -2.59 -1.18 9.07
N ARG A 168 -1.31 -0.94 9.39
CA ARG A 168 -0.19 -1.22 8.47
C ARG A 168 -0.02 -2.72 8.22
N ARG A 169 -0.17 -3.54 9.26
CA ARG A 169 -0.17 -5.02 9.13
C ARG A 169 -1.35 -5.51 8.31
N TYR A 170 -2.54 -4.97 8.57
CA TYR A 170 -3.74 -5.30 7.81
C TYR A 170 -3.59 -4.93 6.33
N LEU A 171 -3.08 -3.73 6.03
CA LEU A 171 -2.82 -3.31 4.64
C LEU A 171 -1.83 -4.25 3.95
N TRP A 172 -0.76 -4.64 4.64
CA TRP A 172 0.19 -5.61 4.11
C TRP A 172 -0.46 -6.96 3.81
N ALA A 173 -1.22 -7.53 4.76
CA ALA A 173 -1.95 -8.78 4.57
C ALA A 173 -2.96 -8.70 3.40
N CYS A 174 -3.50 -7.50 3.15
CA CYS A 174 -4.40 -7.26 2.03
C CYS A 174 -3.70 -7.23 0.66
N PHE A 175 -2.38 -7.08 0.54
CA PHE A 175 -1.76 -6.79 -0.75
C PHE A 175 -0.43 -7.49 -1.02
N ALA A 176 0.29 -7.91 0.01
CA ALA A 176 1.52 -8.68 -0.15
C ALA A 176 1.19 -10.14 -0.44
N LYS A 177 1.60 -10.63 -1.61
CA LYS A 177 1.58 -12.02 -2.04
C LYS A 177 2.96 -12.40 -2.54
#